data_AF-A0A413HPJ0-F1
#
_entry.id   AF-A0A413HPJ0-F1
#
_cell.length_a   1.000
_cell.length_b   1.000
_cell.length_c   1.000
_cell.angle_alpha   90.00
_cell.angle_beta   90.00
_cell.angle_gamma   90.00
#
_symmetry.space_group_name_H-M   'P 1'
#
loop_
_entity.id
_entity.type
_entity.pdbx_description
1 polymer ?
#
loop_
_entity_poly.entity_id
_entity_poly.type
_entity_poly.pdbx_seq_one_letter_code
_entity_poly.pdbx_strand_id
1 'polypeptide(L)'
;AEEMPVLKVSPNRNWIRLFWVLLVISIILGIYNNFTSVDTVTVEKETVIEEKLKDTNALESYVKGFAGVYHAWENTDREISKREKTLEKYLPETLQLMDHGMITTDCPTAAEVESVDIWSVKDLTDTEYEVTYGVKQRISEGEQTTDQSNVYQTVVHRDENGKMLVVKNPTAYALPGKSSYEVKAKETDGSIDLKTQTQIEDFLNTFFKLYPQASAKELVYYVKDGVLPAIGKNYVYDGLAGKAYYMEGDQTKAEVYVKYLDQDLKITQVMQYKLTLEKGDNWKIVEVE
;
A
#
# COMPACT_ATOMS: atom_id res chain seq x y z
N ALA A 1 32.54 -89.04 35.14
CA ALA A 1 32.90 -88.48 33.83
C ALA A 1 31.61 -88.35 33.04
N GLU A 2 31.18 -87.13 32.77
CA GLU A 2 30.06 -86.85 31.88
C GLU A 2 30.48 -85.62 31.06
N GLU A 3 30.89 -85.87 29.81
CA GLU A 3 31.31 -84.84 28.87
C GLU A 3 30.08 -84.29 28.15
N MET A 4 29.82 -82.99 28.30
CA MET A 4 28.76 -82.30 27.56
C MET A 4 29.24 -81.94 26.14
N PRO A 5 28.47 -82.20 25.08
CA PRO A 5 28.87 -81.86 23.72
C PRO A 5 28.75 -80.36 23.47
N VAL A 6 29.82 -79.75 22.96
CA VAL A 6 29.87 -78.33 22.58
C VAL A 6 29.40 -78.20 21.12
N LEU A 7 28.22 -77.61 20.90
CA LEU A 7 27.72 -77.28 19.55
C LEU A 7 28.42 -76.03 19.01
N LYS A 8 29.28 -76.23 18.01
CA LYS A 8 29.99 -75.16 17.30
C LYS A 8 29.12 -74.66 16.14
N VAL A 9 28.41 -73.55 16.35
CA VAL A 9 27.56 -72.94 15.32
C VAL A 9 28.42 -72.04 14.42
N SER A 10 28.68 -72.45 13.18
CA SER A 10 29.32 -71.60 12.18
C SER A 10 28.28 -70.68 11.53
N PRO A 11 28.50 -69.35 11.43
CA PRO A 11 27.52 -68.47 10.82
C PRO A 11 27.47 -68.73 9.30
N ASN A 12 26.26 -68.99 8.79
CA ASN A 12 26.04 -69.28 7.38
C ASN A 12 26.30 -68.02 6.53
N ARG A 13 27.33 -68.06 5.70
CA ARG A 13 27.80 -66.94 4.85
C ARG A 13 26.70 -66.34 3.97
N ASN A 14 25.68 -67.13 3.60
CA ASN A 14 24.55 -66.65 2.82
C ASN A 14 23.57 -65.79 3.63
N TRP A 15 23.37 -66.12 4.91
CA TRP A 15 22.56 -65.33 5.84
C TRP A 15 23.22 -64.00 6.17
N ILE A 16 24.55 -63.98 6.30
CA ILE A 16 25.32 -62.75 6.51
C ILE A 16 25.14 -61.79 5.33
N ARG A 17 25.20 -62.29 4.09
CA ARG A 17 24.96 -61.48 2.88
C ARG A 17 23.55 -60.92 2.84
N LEU A 18 22.54 -61.73 3.18
CA LEU A 18 21.15 -61.28 3.28
C LEU A 18 21.02 -60.14 4.30
N PHE A 19 21.67 -60.28 5.45
CA PHE A 19 21.65 -59.29 6.50
C PHE A 19 22.29 -57.96 6.07
N TRP A 20 23.41 -58.04 5.34
CA TRP A 20 24.06 -56.85 4.76
C TRP A 20 23.20 -56.15 3.71
N VAL A 21 22.48 -56.89 2.86
CA VAL A 21 21.55 -56.29 1.89
C VAL A 21 20.40 -55.59 2.60
N LEU A 22 19.85 -56.23 3.63
CA LEU A 22 18.72 -55.69 4.40
C LEU A 22 19.11 -54.43 5.19
N LEU A 23 20.34 -54.39 5.71
CA LEU A 23 20.92 -53.20 6.35
C LEU A 23 21.00 -52.01 5.39
N VAL A 24 21.50 -52.23 4.16
CA VAL A 24 21.62 -51.16 3.16
C VAL A 24 20.24 -50.63 2.76
N ILE A 25 19.25 -51.50 2.59
CA ILE A 25 17.87 -51.09 2.29
C ILE A 25 17.28 -50.25 3.43
N SER A 26 17.51 -50.64 4.69
CA SER A 26 17.06 -49.88 5.85
C SER A 26 17.68 -48.48 5.91
N ILE A 27 18.95 -48.35 5.55
CA ILE A 27 19.64 -47.04 5.53
C ILE A 27 19.07 -46.18 4.40
N ILE A 28 18.84 -46.74 3.21
CA ILE A 28 18.23 -46.01 2.08
C ILE A 28 16.81 -45.55 2.44
N LEU A 29 15.99 -46.41 3.06
CA LEU A 29 14.64 -46.04 3.50
C LEU A 29 14.65 -45.01 4.62
N GLY A 30 15.62 -45.08 5.55
CA GLY A 30 15.80 -44.07 6.60
C GLY A 30 16.19 -42.70 6.03
N ILE A 31 17.09 -42.68 5.04
CA ILE A 31 17.46 -41.44 4.33
C ILE A 31 16.28 -40.91 3.52
N TYR A 32 15.56 -41.77 2.79
CA TYR A 32 14.37 -41.38 2.03
C TYR A 32 13.30 -40.76 2.94
N ASN A 33 12.94 -41.45 4.04
CA ASN A 33 11.99 -40.92 5.01
C ASN A 33 12.48 -39.62 5.65
N ASN A 34 13.76 -39.52 6.00
CA ASN A 34 14.35 -38.31 6.56
C ASN A 34 14.32 -37.13 5.58
N PHE A 35 14.59 -37.36 4.29
CA PHE A 35 14.49 -36.34 3.23
C PHE A 35 13.03 -35.96 2.93
N THR A 36 12.07 -36.89 3.03
CA THR A 36 10.64 -36.57 2.91
C THR A 36 10.03 -35.99 4.18
N SER A 37 10.70 -36.13 5.33
CA SER A 37 10.26 -35.56 6.62
C SER A 37 10.95 -34.24 6.96
N VAL A 38 11.79 -33.69 6.07
CA VAL A 38 12.28 -32.32 6.20
C VAL A 38 11.11 -31.40 5.88
N ASP A 39 10.49 -30.90 6.95
CA ASP A 39 9.74 -29.65 7.03
C ASP A 39 8.96 -29.28 5.76
N THR A 40 7.82 -29.96 5.56
CA THR A 40 6.64 -29.23 5.13
C THR A 40 6.28 -28.26 6.26
N VAL A 41 7.03 -27.16 6.39
CA VAL A 41 6.42 -25.90 6.77
C VAL A 41 5.37 -25.70 5.71
N THR A 42 4.12 -25.95 6.09
CA THR A 42 2.96 -25.45 5.39
C THR A 42 3.11 -23.95 5.42
N VAL A 43 3.93 -23.42 4.51
CA VAL A 43 3.75 -22.08 4.00
C VAL A 43 2.38 -22.20 3.39
N GLU A 44 1.38 -21.73 4.14
CA GLU A 44 0.16 -21.25 3.55
C GLU A 44 0.68 -20.35 2.43
N LYS A 45 0.67 -20.88 1.20
CA LYS A 45 0.90 -20.07 0.02
C LYS A 45 -0.24 -19.07 0.13
N GLU A 46 0.06 -17.91 0.71
CA GLU A 46 -0.59 -16.69 0.32
C GLU A 46 -0.50 -16.75 -1.21
N THR A 47 -1.57 -17.19 -1.83
CA THR A 47 -1.85 -16.86 -3.19
C THR A 47 -1.87 -15.36 -3.15
N VAL A 48 -0.71 -14.75 -3.42
CA VAL A 48 -0.63 -13.42 -3.98
C VAL A 48 -1.48 -13.56 -5.22
N ILE A 49 -2.75 -13.22 -5.07
CA ILE A 49 -3.61 -12.93 -6.19
C ILE A 49 -2.84 -11.78 -6.83
N GLU A 50 -2.09 -12.08 -7.89
CA GLU A 50 -1.74 -11.04 -8.85
C GLU A 50 -3.09 -10.51 -9.31
N GLU A 51 -3.60 -9.50 -8.61
CA GLU A 51 -4.63 -8.63 -9.12
C GLU A 51 -4.03 -8.08 -10.39
N LYS A 52 -4.39 -8.69 -11.52
CA LYS A 52 -4.35 -7.99 -12.80
C LYS A 52 -5.02 -6.67 -12.49
N LEU A 53 -4.27 -5.58 -12.61
CA LEU A 53 -4.80 -4.22 -12.59
C LEU A 53 -5.87 -4.17 -13.69
N LYS A 54 -7.10 -4.56 -13.35
CA LYS A 54 -8.26 -4.40 -14.20
C LYS A 54 -8.47 -2.91 -14.24
N ASP A 55 -8.47 -2.34 -15.44
CA ASP A 55 -8.77 -0.94 -15.63
C ASP A 55 -10.22 -0.68 -15.19
N THR A 56 -10.36 -0.17 -13.96
CA THR A 56 -11.62 0.20 -13.33
C THR A 56 -11.98 1.66 -13.60
N ASN A 57 -11.16 2.44 -14.31
CA ASN A 57 -11.35 3.89 -14.45
C ASN A 57 -12.72 4.26 -15.03
N ALA A 58 -13.21 3.48 -15.99
CA ALA A 58 -14.53 3.69 -16.58
C ALA A 58 -15.65 3.43 -15.58
N LEU A 59 -15.53 2.36 -14.77
CA LEU A 59 -16.46 1.99 -13.72
C LEU A 59 -16.47 3.04 -12.59
N GLU A 60 -15.29 3.46 -12.16
CA GLU A 60 -15.11 4.50 -11.14
C GLU A 60 -15.73 5.82 -11.57
N SER A 61 -15.45 6.25 -12.81
CA SER A 61 -16.03 7.46 -13.38
C SER A 61 -17.55 7.37 -13.49
N TYR A 62 -18.08 6.20 -13.86
CA TYR A 62 -19.52 5.95 -13.92
C TYR A 62 -20.17 6.08 -12.53
N VAL A 63 -19.57 5.47 -11.49
CA VAL A 63 -20.06 5.58 -10.10
C VAL A 63 -19.94 6.99 -9.57
N LYS A 64 -18.86 7.72 -9.86
CA LYS A 64 -18.74 9.14 -9.49
C LYS A 64 -19.88 9.98 -10.09
N GLY A 65 -20.18 9.77 -11.37
CA GLY A 65 -21.30 10.43 -12.05
C GLY A 65 -22.65 10.11 -11.42
N PHE A 66 -22.91 8.83 -11.13
CA PHE A 66 -24.11 8.41 -10.42
C PHE A 66 -24.22 9.03 -9.02
N ALA A 67 -23.17 8.89 -8.20
CA ALA A 67 -23.15 9.38 -6.82
C ALA A 67 -23.32 10.91 -6.75
N GLY A 68 -22.72 11.65 -7.68
CA GLY A 68 -22.89 13.11 -7.78
C GLY A 68 -24.34 13.54 -8.02
N VAL A 69 -25.14 12.73 -8.71
CA VAL A 69 -26.58 13.00 -8.93
C VAL A 69 -27.42 12.45 -7.78
N TYR A 70 -27.12 11.24 -7.32
CA TYR A 70 -27.90 10.57 -6.28
C TYR A 70 -27.84 11.31 -4.94
N HIS A 71 -26.68 11.85 -4.58
CA HIS A 71 -26.47 12.55 -3.31
C HIS A 71 -26.60 14.07 -3.41
N ALA A 72 -26.95 14.62 -4.57
CA ALA A 72 -27.30 16.03 -4.71
C ALA A 72 -28.82 16.21 -4.77
N TRP A 73 -29.36 17.21 -4.08
CA TRP A 73 -30.78 17.53 -4.18
C TRP A 73 -31.09 19.00 -3.94
N GLU A 74 -32.14 19.45 -4.63
CA GLU A 74 -32.87 20.67 -4.35
C GLU A 74 -34.36 20.32 -4.21
N ASN A 75 -35.11 21.18 -3.52
CA ASN A 75 -36.49 20.90 -3.10
C ASN A 75 -37.55 21.58 -3.99
N THR A 76 -37.23 21.97 -5.22
CA THR A 76 -38.22 22.48 -6.17
C THR A 76 -38.71 21.36 -7.09
N ASP A 77 -40.00 21.35 -7.45
CA ASP A 77 -40.58 20.33 -8.37
C ASP A 77 -39.76 20.15 -9.65
N ARG A 78 -39.24 21.27 -10.17
CA ARG A 78 -38.41 21.31 -11.38
C ARG A 78 -37.09 20.57 -11.20
N GLU A 79 -36.37 20.85 -10.11
CA GLU A 79 -35.07 20.23 -9.87
C GLU A 79 -35.20 18.78 -9.39
N ILE A 80 -36.27 18.44 -8.66
CA ILE A 80 -36.63 17.05 -8.34
C ILE A 80 -36.85 16.24 -9.63
N SER A 81 -37.73 16.73 -10.53
CA SER A 81 -38.01 16.05 -11.80
C SER A 81 -36.76 15.93 -12.69
N LYS A 82 -35.90 16.96 -12.70
CA LYS A 82 -34.64 16.95 -13.44
C LYS A 82 -33.66 15.91 -12.86
N ARG A 83 -33.59 15.77 -11.54
CA ARG A 83 -32.78 14.76 -10.86
C ARG A 83 -33.28 13.35 -11.21
N GLU A 84 -34.57 13.09 -11.06
CA GLU A 84 -35.19 11.78 -11.41
C GLU A 84 -34.88 11.38 -12.85
N LYS A 85 -35.09 12.30 -13.80
CA LYS A 85 -34.75 12.09 -15.22
C LYS A 85 -33.25 11.84 -15.46
N THR A 86 -32.39 12.43 -14.64
CA THR A 86 -30.94 12.20 -14.77
C THR A 86 -30.56 10.82 -14.22
N LEU A 87 -31.23 10.36 -13.17
CA LEU A 87 -31.03 9.04 -12.57
C LEU A 87 -31.50 7.89 -13.47
N GLU A 88 -32.43 8.13 -14.41
CA GLU A 88 -32.81 7.17 -15.46
C GLU A 88 -31.61 6.62 -16.26
N LYS A 89 -30.52 7.39 -16.35
CA LYS A 89 -29.29 6.98 -17.04
C LYS A 89 -28.50 5.92 -16.26
N TYR A 90 -28.75 5.81 -14.96
CA TYR A 90 -27.94 5.01 -14.03
C TYR A 90 -28.72 3.85 -13.43
N LEU A 91 -30.00 4.04 -13.13
CA LEU A 91 -30.83 3.11 -12.37
C LEU A 91 -31.84 2.38 -13.26
N PRO A 92 -32.14 1.09 -13.02
CA PRO A 92 -33.28 0.42 -13.61
C PRO A 92 -34.59 0.99 -13.05
N GLU A 93 -35.69 0.83 -13.81
CA GLU A 93 -37.03 1.30 -13.42
C GLU A 93 -37.43 0.85 -12.01
N THR A 94 -37.04 -0.35 -11.60
CA THR A 94 -37.34 -0.89 -10.27
C THR A 94 -36.73 -0.05 -9.15
N LEU A 95 -35.49 0.41 -9.29
CA LEU A 95 -34.85 1.27 -8.29
C LEU A 95 -35.37 2.70 -8.36
N GLN A 96 -35.63 3.22 -9.57
CA GLN A 96 -36.26 4.53 -9.73
C GLN A 96 -37.61 4.62 -9.02
N LEU A 97 -38.44 3.57 -9.11
CA LEU A 97 -39.72 3.49 -8.41
C LEU A 97 -39.57 3.42 -6.89
N MET A 98 -38.51 2.76 -6.39
CA MET A 98 -38.21 2.70 -4.96
C MET A 98 -37.73 4.04 -4.41
N ASP A 99 -37.03 4.82 -5.22
CA ASP A 99 -36.49 6.14 -4.86
C ASP A 99 -37.50 7.27 -5.02
N HIS A 100 -38.65 6.99 -5.65
CA HIS A 100 -39.70 7.99 -5.85
C HIS A 100 -40.19 8.54 -4.52
N GLY A 101 -40.17 9.87 -4.39
CA GLY A 101 -40.54 10.56 -3.15
C GLY A 101 -39.44 10.58 -2.07
N MET A 102 -38.20 10.17 -2.40
CA MET A 102 -37.04 10.34 -1.52
C MET A 102 -36.82 11.83 -1.14
N ILE A 103 -37.09 12.74 -2.08
CA ILE A 103 -37.03 14.19 -1.88
C ILE A 103 -38.40 14.76 -2.20
N THR A 104 -38.92 15.56 -1.29
CA THR A 104 -40.22 16.24 -1.41
C THR A 104 -40.03 17.75 -1.40
N THR A 105 -41.02 18.51 -1.88
CA THR A 105 -40.93 19.97 -1.96
C THR A 105 -40.93 20.68 -0.60
N ASP A 106 -41.38 19.99 0.45
CA ASP A 106 -41.31 20.44 1.83
C ASP A 106 -39.99 20.04 2.54
N CYS A 107 -39.05 19.38 1.83
CA CYS A 107 -37.72 19.09 2.38
C CYS A 107 -37.03 20.40 2.78
N PRO A 108 -36.62 20.58 4.05
CA PRO A 108 -36.05 21.83 4.52
C PRO A 108 -34.60 22.04 4.04
N THR A 109 -33.99 20.99 3.47
CA THR A 109 -32.58 20.98 3.09
C THR A 109 -32.37 20.90 1.58
N ALA A 110 -31.25 21.43 1.13
CA ALA A 110 -30.66 21.15 -0.17
C ALA A 110 -29.22 20.63 0.04
N ALA A 111 -28.73 19.82 -0.89
CA ALA A 111 -27.36 19.32 -0.84
C ALA A 111 -26.64 19.49 -2.18
N GLU A 112 -25.45 20.06 -2.10
CA GLU A 112 -24.48 20.14 -3.19
C GLU A 112 -23.37 19.11 -2.95
N VAL A 113 -23.06 18.29 -3.95
CA VAL A 113 -21.92 17.36 -3.89
C VAL A 113 -20.66 18.10 -4.30
N GLU A 114 -19.68 18.20 -3.40
CA GLU A 114 -18.39 18.85 -3.67
C GLU A 114 -17.40 17.89 -4.33
N SER A 115 -17.32 16.66 -3.82
CA SER A 115 -16.43 15.63 -4.36
C SER A 115 -16.99 14.22 -4.13
N VAL A 116 -16.61 13.32 -5.03
CA VAL A 116 -16.82 11.88 -4.88
C VAL A 116 -15.49 11.16 -5.08
N ASP A 117 -15.09 10.42 -4.06
CA ASP A 117 -13.85 9.65 -4.03
C ASP A 117 -14.18 8.15 -4.05
N ILE A 118 -13.53 7.38 -4.92
CA ILE A 118 -13.67 5.93 -4.91
C ILE A 118 -12.63 5.35 -3.96
N TRP A 119 -13.08 4.55 -2.99
CA TRP A 119 -12.22 3.90 -2.01
C TRP A 119 -11.82 2.49 -2.42
N SER A 120 -12.74 1.74 -3.03
CA SER A 120 -12.46 0.41 -3.52
C SER A 120 -13.47 -0.03 -4.58
N VAL A 121 -12.99 -0.91 -5.46
CA VAL A 121 -13.80 -1.67 -6.40
C VAL A 121 -13.50 -3.13 -6.15
N LYS A 122 -14.54 -3.93 -5.90
CA LYS A 122 -14.43 -5.36 -5.65
C LYS A 122 -15.29 -6.13 -6.64
N ASP A 123 -14.68 -7.10 -7.32
CA ASP A 123 -15.42 -8.06 -8.15
C ASP A 123 -16.34 -8.89 -7.25
N LEU A 124 -17.65 -8.85 -7.49
CA LEU A 124 -18.62 -9.79 -6.90
C LEU A 124 -18.82 -10.99 -7.82
N THR A 125 -18.90 -10.72 -9.12
CA THR A 125 -18.98 -11.72 -10.20
C THR A 125 -18.16 -11.23 -11.39
N ASP A 126 -18.18 -11.97 -12.51
CA ASP A 126 -17.54 -11.54 -13.76
C ASP A 126 -18.14 -10.25 -14.35
N THR A 127 -19.36 -9.89 -13.94
CA THR A 127 -20.11 -8.74 -14.49
C THR A 127 -20.60 -7.77 -13.43
N GLU A 128 -20.45 -8.06 -12.14
CA GLU A 128 -20.93 -7.21 -11.06
C GLU A 128 -19.80 -6.79 -10.13
N TYR A 129 -19.80 -5.51 -9.79
CA TYR A 129 -18.74 -4.87 -9.02
C TYR A 129 -19.36 -4.12 -7.85
N GLU A 130 -18.89 -4.42 -6.64
CA GLU A 130 -19.18 -3.62 -5.45
C GLU A 130 -18.21 -2.45 -5.41
N VAL A 131 -18.76 -1.23 -5.34
CA VAL A 131 -17.95 -0.01 -5.31
C VAL A 131 -18.22 0.72 -4.01
N THR A 132 -17.14 0.95 -3.26
CA THR A 132 -17.15 1.78 -2.04
C THR A 132 -16.70 3.18 -2.39
N TYR A 133 -17.50 4.19 -2.07
CA TYR A 133 -17.20 5.58 -2.40
C TYR A 133 -17.55 6.54 -1.27
N GLY A 134 -16.77 7.60 -1.12
CA GLY A 134 -17.02 8.71 -0.23
C GLY A 134 -17.69 9.86 -0.97
N VAL A 135 -18.62 10.54 -0.32
CA VAL A 135 -19.25 11.76 -0.85
C VAL A 135 -19.02 12.87 0.16
N LYS A 136 -18.43 13.97 -0.29
CA LYS A 136 -18.37 15.23 0.44
C LYS A 136 -19.50 16.12 -0.04
N GLN A 137 -20.36 16.54 0.87
CA GLN A 137 -21.55 17.34 0.57
C GLN A 137 -21.55 18.61 1.40
N ARG A 138 -22.08 19.66 0.80
CA ARG A 138 -22.50 20.87 1.49
C ARG A 138 -24.02 20.85 1.61
N ILE A 139 -24.52 20.74 2.83
CA ILE A 139 -25.96 20.73 3.13
C ILE A 139 -26.37 22.12 3.60
N SER A 140 -27.43 22.66 2.99
CA SER A 140 -27.99 23.97 3.32
C SER A 140 -29.40 23.83 3.86
N GLU A 141 -29.70 24.51 4.97
CA GLU A 141 -31.02 24.62 5.57
C GLU A 141 -31.29 26.11 5.86
N GLY A 142 -32.10 26.75 5.02
CA GLY A 142 -32.25 28.22 5.04
C GLY A 142 -30.93 28.94 4.77
N GLU A 143 -30.46 29.78 5.69
CA GLU A 143 -29.18 30.48 5.61
C GLU A 143 -28.00 29.67 6.19
N GLN A 144 -28.28 28.55 6.85
CA GLN A 144 -27.25 27.72 7.47
C GLN A 144 -26.67 26.74 6.47
N THR A 145 -25.36 26.49 6.58
CA THR A 145 -24.64 25.55 5.74
C THR A 145 -23.72 24.69 6.60
N THR A 146 -23.72 23.38 6.36
CA THR A 146 -22.87 22.40 7.05
C THR A 146 -22.23 21.47 6.04
N ASP A 147 -20.93 21.20 6.19
CA ASP A 147 -20.24 20.20 5.39
C ASP A 147 -20.38 18.82 6.06
N GLN A 148 -20.70 17.81 5.25
CA GLN A 148 -20.79 16.41 5.68
C GLN A 148 -19.95 15.52 4.77
N SER A 149 -19.41 14.43 5.33
CA SER A 149 -18.72 13.39 4.55
C SER A 149 -19.20 12.02 5.00
N ASN A 150 -19.74 11.26 4.05
CA ASN A 150 -20.28 9.92 4.28
C ASN A 150 -19.69 8.94 3.27
N VAL A 151 -19.67 7.65 3.63
CA VAL A 151 -19.23 6.58 2.72
C VAL A 151 -20.39 5.64 2.46
N TYR A 152 -20.48 5.18 1.23
CA TYR A 152 -21.53 4.30 0.76
C TYR A 152 -20.95 3.16 -0.07
N GLN A 153 -21.72 2.09 -0.17
CA GLN A 153 -21.49 1.00 -1.11
C GLN A 153 -22.65 0.88 -2.09
N THR A 154 -22.34 0.60 -3.34
CA THR A 154 -23.31 0.29 -4.40
C THR A 154 -22.80 -0.89 -5.23
N VAL A 155 -23.68 -1.50 -6.02
CA VAL A 155 -23.30 -2.56 -6.96
C VAL A 155 -23.62 -2.10 -8.37
N VAL A 156 -22.65 -2.24 -9.26
CA VAL A 156 -22.76 -1.92 -10.68
C VAL A 156 -22.59 -3.17 -11.49
N HIS A 157 -23.55 -3.43 -12.37
CA HIS A 157 -23.44 -4.43 -13.42
C HIS A 157 -22.78 -3.81 -14.66
N ARG A 158 -21.89 -4.55 -15.32
CA ARG A 158 -21.26 -4.20 -16.61
C ARG A 158 -21.48 -5.33 -17.61
N ASP A 159 -22.09 -5.02 -18.73
CA ASP A 159 -22.34 -5.98 -19.80
C ASP A 159 -21.09 -6.22 -20.69
N GLU A 160 -21.19 -7.19 -21.60
CA GLU A 160 -20.11 -7.54 -22.55
C GLU A 160 -19.70 -6.37 -23.48
N ASN A 161 -20.58 -5.39 -23.67
CA ASN A 161 -20.32 -4.18 -24.47
C ASN A 161 -19.74 -3.04 -23.63
N GLY A 162 -19.53 -3.26 -22.32
CA GLY A 162 -19.04 -2.27 -21.39
C GLY A 162 -20.07 -1.23 -20.94
N LYS A 163 -21.36 -1.44 -21.22
CA LYS A 163 -22.44 -0.62 -20.66
C LYS A 163 -22.62 -0.97 -19.20
N MET A 164 -22.94 0.04 -18.40
CA MET A 164 -23.04 -0.10 -16.95
C MET A 164 -24.44 0.23 -16.46
N LEU A 165 -24.83 -0.37 -15.35
CA LEU A 165 -26.12 -0.16 -14.69
C LEU A 165 -25.92 -0.30 -13.19
N VAL A 166 -26.39 0.67 -12.39
CA VAL A 166 -26.42 0.54 -10.94
C VAL A 166 -27.57 -0.39 -10.57
N VAL A 167 -27.25 -1.56 -10.01
CA VAL A 167 -28.22 -2.61 -9.69
C VAL A 167 -28.57 -2.69 -8.21
N LYS A 168 -27.91 -1.88 -7.36
CA LYS A 168 -28.19 -1.77 -5.93
C LYS A 168 -28.05 -0.33 -5.45
N ASN A 169 -29.06 0.19 -4.76
CA ASN A 169 -29.02 1.53 -4.17
C ASN A 169 -27.88 1.68 -3.15
N PRO A 170 -27.36 2.91 -2.98
CA PRO A 170 -26.33 3.22 -1.99
C PRO A 170 -26.72 2.76 -0.58
N THR A 171 -25.83 2.00 0.07
CA THR A 171 -25.96 1.59 1.46
C THR A 171 -24.87 2.29 2.27
N ALA A 172 -25.23 2.93 3.39
CA ALA A 172 -24.27 3.60 4.27
C ALA A 172 -23.20 2.61 4.76
N TYR A 173 -21.96 3.08 4.82
CA TYR A 173 -20.79 2.27 5.17
C TYR A 173 -19.84 3.06 6.08
N ALA A 174 -18.90 2.34 6.71
CA ALA A 174 -17.94 2.96 7.60
C ALA A 174 -16.91 3.80 6.81
N LEU A 175 -16.60 4.99 7.35
CA LEU A 175 -15.49 5.81 6.86
C LEU A 175 -14.17 5.03 6.99
N PRO A 176 -13.34 4.95 5.93
CA PRO A 176 -11.99 4.42 6.04
C PRO A 176 -11.22 5.15 7.14
N GLY A 177 -10.72 4.39 8.11
CA GLY A 177 -10.01 4.92 9.27
C GLY A 177 -8.50 4.95 9.05
N LYS A 178 -7.83 5.81 9.83
CA LYS A 178 -6.37 5.75 9.97
C LYS A 178 -5.97 4.40 10.54
N SER A 179 -4.99 3.73 9.91
CA SER A 179 -4.39 2.50 10.44
C SER A 179 -3.73 2.75 11.80
N SER A 180 -3.82 1.76 12.69
CA SER A 180 -3.07 1.74 13.95
C SER A 180 -1.62 1.27 13.78
N TYR A 181 -1.13 1.15 12.55
CA TYR A 181 0.25 0.77 12.26
C TYR A 181 1.24 1.79 12.85
N GLU A 182 2.18 1.29 13.64
CA GLU A 182 3.25 2.09 14.23
C GLU A 182 4.52 1.97 13.38
N VAL A 183 5.03 3.12 12.94
CA VAL A 183 6.32 3.19 12.26
C VAL A 183 7.43 3.15 13.32
N LYS A 184 8.33 2.16 13.21
CA LYS A 184 9.52 2.10 14.06
C LYS A 184 10.59 3.05 13.51
N ALA A 185 10.90 4.12 14.23
CA ALA A 185 12.02 4.98 13.90
C ALA A 185 13.34 4.22 14.08
N LYS A 186 14.25 4.36 13.11
CA LYS A 186 15.60 3.86 13.26
C LYS A 186 16.41 4.84 14.10
N GLU A 187 17.21 4.33 15.01
CA GLU A 187 18.09 5.11 15.87
C GLU A 187 19.55 4.88 15.50
N THR A 188 20.41 5.84 15.85
CA THR A 188 21.87 5.63 15.79
C THR A 188 22.24 4.51 16.76
N ASP A 189 22.78 3.41 16.25
CA ASP A 189 22.97 2.17 17.02
C ASP A 189 24.44 1.93 17.45
N GLY A 190 25.33 2.89 17.15
CA GLY A 190 26.75 2.83 17.50
C GLY A 190 27.60 1.94 16.59
N SER A 191 27.03 1.39 15.50
CA SER A 191 27.78 0.63 14.49
C SER A 191 28.78 1.47 13.70
N ILE A 192 28.55 2.78 13.60
CA ILE A 192 29.46 3.76 12.99
C ILE A 192 30.16 4.53 14.11
N ASP A 193 31.49 4.67 14.04
CA ASP A 193 32.23 5.43 15.04
C ASP A 193 31.93 6.94 14.97
N LEU A 194 32.07 7.65 16.10
CA LEU A 194 31.71 9.06 16.23
C LEU A 194 32.44 9.97 15.23
N LYS A 195 33.71 9.68 14.91
CA LYS A 195 34.47 10.51 13.96
C LYS A 195 33.87 10.39 12.57
N THR A 196 33.53 9.17 12.16
CA THR A 196 32.86 8.90 10.88
C THR A 196 31.46 9.53 10.84
N GLN A 197 30.69 9.45 11.94
CA GLN A 197 29.39 10.12 12.05
C GLN A 197 29.50 11.64 11.86
N THR A 198 30.47 12.30 12.50
CA THR A 198 30.71 13.74 12.31
C THR A 198 31.04 14.07 10.86
N GLN A 199 31.87 13.27 10.19
CA GLN A 199 32.19 13.49 8.77
C GLN A 199 30.97 13.34 7.86
N ILE A 200 30.11 12.35 8.13
CA ILE A 200 28.84 12.16 7.43
C ILE A 200 27.95 13.39 7.63
N GLU A 201 27.80 13.85 8.87
CA GLU A 201 26.95 14.98 9.19
C GLU A 201 27.43 16.28 8.55
N ASP A 202 28.73 16.56 8.54
CA ASP A 202 29.32 17.71 7.88
C ASP A 202 29.09 17.67 6.36
N PHE A 203 29.25 16.49 5.77
CA PHE A 203 28.93 16.24 4.37
C PHE A 203 27.45 16.51 4.08
N LEU A 204 26.53 15.93 4.85
CA LEU A 204 25.09 16.10 4.66
C LEU A 204 24.65 17.55 4.87
N ASN A 205 25.17 18.24 5.89
CA ASN A 205 24.90 19.66 6.12
C ASN A 205 25.36 20.52 4.94
N THR A 206 26.50 20.20 4.35
CA THR A 206 27.02 20.92 3.17
C THR A 206 26.16 20.62 1.94
N PHE A 207 25.87 19.35 1.70
CA PHE A 207 25.05 18.90 0.59
C PHE A 207 23.66 19.54 0.64
N PHE A 208 22.94 19.44 1.77
CA PHE A 208 21.58 19.97 1.88
C PHE A 208 21.50 21.49 1.84
N LYS A 209 22.57 22.23 2.15
CA LYS A 209 22.63 23.68 1.88
C LYS A 209 22.67 23.99 0.38
N LEU A 210 23.39 23.20 -0.40
CA LEU A 210 23.56 23.38 -1.84
C LEU A 210 22.37 22.81 -2.64
N TYR A 211 21.86 21.65 -2.23
CA TYR A 211 20.95 20.80 -2.99
C TYR A 211 19.74 21.52 -3.61
N PRO A 212 19.03 22.45 -2.90
CA PRO A 212 17.87 23.09 -3.49
C PRO A 212 18.13 23.89 -4.76
N GLN A 213 19.34 24.42 -4.91
CA GLN A 213 19.75 25.28 -6.02
C GLN A 213 20.82 24.64 -6.91
N ALA A 214 21.30 23.44 -6.57
CA ALA A 214 22.31 22.72 -7.32
C ALA A 214 21.81 22.36 -8.73
N SER A 215 22.62 22.63 -9.74
CA SER A 215 22.44 22.09 -11.07
C SER A 215 22.83 20.61 -11.12
N ALA A 216 22.34 19.87 -12.13
CA ALA A 216 22.74 18.47 -12.33
C ALA A 216 24.27 18.30 -12.43
N LYS A 217 24.98 19.28 -12.98
CA LYS A 217 26.45 19.28 -13.07
C LYS A 217 27.16 19.46 -11.74
N GLU A 218 26.53 20.11 -10.77
CA GLU A 218 27.08 20.25 -9.41
C GLU A 218 26.75 19.02 -8.56
N LEU A 219 25.59 18.40 -8.79
CA LEU A 219 25.17 17.22 -8.03
C LEU A 219 26.08 16.01 -8.21
N VAL A 220 26.71 15.82 -9.37
CA VAL A 220 27.59 14.65 -9.63
C VAL A 220 28.75 14.52 -8.64
N TYR A 221 29.13 15.61 -7.96
CA TYR A 221 30.17 15.62 -6.93
C TYR A 221 29.70 15.09 -5.57
N TYR A 222 28.40 15.13 -5.29
CA TYR A 222 27.81 14.75 -4.00
C TYR A 222 26.91 13.51 -4.08
N VAL A 223 26.37 13.24 -5.27
CA VAL A 223 25.36 12.19 -5.48
C VAL A 223 25.72 11.40 -6.74
N LYS A 224 25.51 10.08 -6.70
CA LYS A 224 25.59 9.21 -7.88
C LYS A 224 24.50 9.61 -8.88
N ASP A 225 24.81 9.45 -10.17
CA ASP A 225 23.92 9.86 -11.25
C ASP A 225 22.55 9.16 -11.14
N GLY A 226 21.48 9.93 -11.36
CA GLY A 226 20.10 9.45 -11.29
C GLY A 226 19.50 9.24 -9.88
N VAL A 227 20.27 9.43 -8.80
CA VAL A 227 19.78 9.16 -7.42
C VAL A 227 18.95 10.32 -6.87
N LEU A 228 19.46 11.55 -6.93
CA LEU A 228 18.71 12.74 -6.55
C LEU A 228 18.72 13.74 -7.72
N PRO A 229 17.55 14.14 -8.24
CA PRO A 229 17.46 15.11 -9.33
C PRO A 229 17.68 16.54 -8.82
N ALA A 230 18.05 17.45 -9.72
CA ALA A 230 18.05 18.88 -9.41
C ALA A 230 16.60 19.37 -9.20
N ILE A 231 16.34 20.06 -8.09
CA ILE A 231 14.97 20.47 -7.73
C ILE A 231 14.66 21.94 -8.05
N GLY A 232 15.68 22.81 -8.10
CA GLY A 232 15.53 24.22 -8.48
C GLY A 232 14.53 25.00 -7.63
N LYS A 233 14.55 24.78 -6.31
CA LYS A 233 13.58 25.35 -5.36
C LYS A 233 14.22 26.41 -4.48
N ASN A 234 13.51 27.50 -4.24
CA ASN A 234 13.95 28.64 -3.40
C ASN A 234 13.89 28.28 -1.91
N TYR A 235 14.65 27.26 -1.51
CA TYR A 235 14.68 26.72 -0.16
C TYR A 235 15.96 27.12 0.54
N VAL A 236 15.83 27.56 1.79
CA VAL A 236 16.96 27.84 2.68
C VAL A 236 17.07 26.72 3.70
N TYR A 237 18.22 26.06 3.76
CA TYR A 237 18.47 24.99 4.71
C TYR A 237 18.41 25.50 6.16
N ASP A 238 17.63 24.82 7.00
CA ASP A 238 17.37 25.16 8.41
C ASP A 238 17.78 24.02 9.37
N GLY A 239 18.67 23.13 8.92
CA GLY A 239 19.24 22.06 9.74
C GLY A 239 18.49 20.72 9.66
N LEU A 240 18.98 19.74 10.43
CA LEU A 240 18.34 18.43 10.59
C LEU A 240 17.44 18.42 11.82
N ALA A 241 16.15 18.08 11.65
CA ALA A 241 15.20 17.87 12.75
C ALA A 241 15.38 16.51 13.45
N GLY A 242 15.96 15.54 12.75
CA GLY A 242 16.23 14.20 13.24
C GLY A 242 17.29 13.53 12.37
N LYS A 243 18.06 12.63 12.96
CA LYS A 243 19.15 11.91 12.30
C LYS A 243 19.39 10.56 12.97
N ALA A 244 19.65 9.54 12.17
CA ALA A 244 20.14 8.25 12.60
C ALA A 244 21.21 7.75 11.64
N TYR A 245 22.37 7.37 12.18
CA TYR A 245 23.48 6.81 11.41
C TYR A 245 23.74 5.38 11.87
N TYR A 246 23.74 4.45 10.93
CA TYR A 246 23.89 3.02 11.24
C TYR A 246 24.45 2.25 10.05
N MET A 247 24.98 1.06 10.32
CA MET A 247 25.36 0.09 9.30
C MET A 247 24.18 -0.85 9.04
N GLU A 248 23.88 -1.10 7.76
CA GLU A 248 22.96 -2.14 7.32
C GLU A 248 23.74 -3.14 6.46
N GLY A 249 24.15 -4.26 7.07
CA GLY A 249 25.19 -5.10 6.51
C GLY A 249 26.49 -4.30 6.35
N ASP A 250 27.02 -4.24 5.13
CA ASP A 250 28.22 -3.48 4.80
C ASP A 250 27.93 -2.04 4.32
N GLN A 251 26.66 -1.63 4.28
CA GLN A 251 26.26 -0.30 3.82
C GLN A 251 26.19 0.71 4.97
N THR A 252 26.82 1.88 4.80
CA THR A 252 26.63 3.03 5.68
C THR A 252 25.31 3.71 5.35
N LYS A 253 24.38 3.77 6.31
CA LYS A 253 23.07 4.39 6.15
C LYS A 253 22.95 5.66 6.99
N ALA A 254 22.19 6.61 6.45
CA ALA A 254 21.78 7.81 7.17
C ALA A 254 20.28 8.06 6.94
N GLU A 255 19.48 8.00 7.99
CA GLU A 255 18.10 8.49 7.98
C GLU A 255 18.07 9.89 8.54
N VAL A 256 17.63 10.86 7.75
CA VAL A 256 17.67 12.28 8.11
C VAL A 256 16.36 12.98 7.78
N TYR A 257 15.97 13.89 8.68
CA TYR A 257 14.83 14.78 8.50
C TYR A 257 15.35 16.19 8.29
N VAL A 258 15.39 16.63 7.04
CA VAL A 258 15.96 17.91 6.62
C VAL A 258 14.89 19.00 6.69
N LYS A 259 15.18 20.09 7.41
CA LYS A 259 14.33 21.28 7.43
C LYS A 259 14.78 22.27 6.36
N TYR A 260 13.80 22.76 5.61
CA TYR A 260 13.94 23.85 4.67
C TYR A 260 12.92 24.94 4.96
N LEU A 261 13.35 26.20 4.95
CA LEU A 261 12.45 27.33 4.84
C LEU A 261 12.12 27.55 3.36
N ASP A 262 10.88 27.28 2.99
CA ASP A 262 10.34 27.58 1.67
C ASP A 262 10.10 29.09 1.57
N GLN A 263 10.93 29.78 0.78
CA GLN A 263 10.84 31.23 0.63
C GLN A 263 9.64 31.67 -0.20
N ASP A 264 9.05 30.80 -1.01
CA ASP A 264 7.92 31.16 -1.86
C ASP A 264 6.61 31.01 -1.06
N LEU A 265 6.48 29.93 -0.30
CA LEU A 265 5.30 29.65 0.53
C LEU A 265 5.36 30.23 1.94
N LYS A 266 6.55 30.69 2.39
CA LYS A 266 6.79 31.22 3.74
C LYS A 266 6.48 30.21 4.86
N ILE A 267 6.78 28.93 4.62
CA ILE A 267 6.61 27.82 5.58
C ILE A 267 7.92 27.06 5.78
N THR A 268 8.04 26.37 6.91
CA THR A 268 9.09 25.35 7.08
C THR A 268 8.58 24.01 6.58
N GLN A 269 9.28 23.43 5.62
CA GLN A 269 9.07 22.07 5.13
C GLN A 269 10.08 21.11 5.76
N VAL A 270 9.64 19.89 6.07
CA VAL A 270 10.51 18.80 6.52
C VAL A 270 10.53 17.72 5.45
N MET A 271 11.71 17.40 4.93
CA MET A 271 11.92 16.34 3.95
C MET A 271 12.68 15.20 4.62
N GLN A 272 12.15 13.98 4.53
CA GLN A 272 12.79 12.80 5.08
C GLN A 272 13.54 12.07 3.97
N TYR A 273 14.75 11.60 4.28
CA TYR A 273 15.58 10.81 3.38
C TYR A 273 16.16 9.62 4.12
N LYS A 274 16.13 8.43 3.50
CA LYS A 274 16.97 7.30 3.89
C LYS A 274 18.07 7.13 2.84
N LEU A 275 19.31 7.40 3.22
CA LEU A 275 20.44 7.50 2.32
C LEU A 275 21.38 6.32 2.50
N THR A 276 21.88 5.76 1.38
CA THR A 276 23.09 4.94 1.37
C THR A 276 24.29 5.83 1.04
N LEU A 277 25.31 5.79 1.88
CA LEU A 277 26.52 6.59 1.75
C LEU A 277 27.74 5.70 1.46
N GLU A 278 28.61 6.16 0.57
CA GLU A 278 29.91 5.56 0.31
C GLU A 278 31.02 6.57 0.51
N LYS A 279 32.15 6.11 1.06
CA LYS A 279 33.35 6.92 1.24
C LYS A 279 34.41 6.51 0.23
N GLY A 280 34.57 7.33 -0.80
CA GLY A 280 35.77 7.34 -1.65
C GLY A 280 36.76 8.39 -1.14
N ASP A 281 37.22 9.27 -2.03
CA ASP A 281 37.98 10.47 -1.65
C ASP A 281 37.13 11.45 -0.83
N ASN A 282 35.84 11.55 -1.16
CA ASN A 282 34.82 12.28 -0.43
C ASN A 282 33.61 11.37 -0.19
N TRP A 283 32.76 11.74 0.76
CA TRP A 283 31.46 11.11 0.93
C TRP A 283 30.57 11.36 -0.27
N LYS A 284 29.76 10.36 -0.62
CA LYS A 284 28.80 10.43 -1.72
C LYS A 284 27.51 9.69 -1.36
N ILE A 285 26.38 10.26 -1.76
CA ILE A 285 25.07 9.60 -1.70
C ILE A 285 24.94 8.69 -2.92
N VAL A 286 24.79 7.39 -2.71
CA VAL A 286 24.73 6.41 -3.81
C VAL A 286 23.35 5.82 -4.04
N GLU A 287 22.46 5.91 -3.05
CA GLU A 287 21.06 5.51 -3.13
C GLU A 287 20.23 6.37 -2.16
N VAL A 288 18.94 6.52 -2.48
CA VAL A 288 17.94 7.18 -1.64
C VAL A 288 16.63 6.39 -1.69
N GLU A 289 16.03 6.22 -0.51
CA GLU A 289 14.67 5.71 -0.30
C GLU A 289 13.79 6.82 0.33
#